data_AF-A0A961RZF3-F1
#
_entry.id   AF-A0A961RZF3-F1
#
_cell.length_a   1.000
_cell.length_b   1.000
_cell.length_c   1.000
_cell.angle_alpha   90.00
_cell.angle_beta   90.00
_cell.angle_gamma   90.00
#
_symmetry.space_group_name_H-M   'P 1'
#
loop_
_entity.id
_entity.type
_entity.pdbx_description
1 polymer ?
#
loop_
_entity_poly.entity_id
_entity_poly.type
_entity_poly.pdbx_seq_one_letter_code
_entity_poly.pdbx_strand_id
1 'polypeptide(L)' 'TIARNASLKKVVIDSRVVIPDGLVVGEDPELDAKRFRRTSSGICLITQPMIDRLSK' A
#
# COMPACT_ATOMS: atom_id res chain seq x y z
N THR A 1 -0.46 3.52 11.55
CA THR A 1 0.18 2.40 12.28
C THR A 1 0.68 1.37 11.30
N ILE A 2 1.83 0.76 11.54
CA ILE A 2 2.37 -0.32 10.70
C ILE A 2 2.36 -1.61 11.52
N ALA A 3 1.59 -2.61 11.09
CA ALA A 3 1.58 -3.94 11.70
C ALA A 3 2.86 -4.73 11.38
N ARG A 4 3.03 -5.91 11.99
CA ARG A 4 4.27 -6.68 11.81
C ARG A 4 4.34 -7.26 10.39
N ASN A 5 5.55 -7.64 9.97
CA ASN A 5 5.82 -8.28 8.68
C ASN A 5 5.40 -7.48 7.42
N ALA A 6 5.03 -6.21 7.54
CA ALA A 6 4.75 -5.36 6.39
C ALA A 6 6.06 -4.97 5.68
N SER A 7 6.09 -5.09 4.36
CA SER A 7 7.21 -4.68 3.51
C SER A 7 6.75 -3.63 2.51
N LEU A 8 7.26 -2.41 2.65
CA LEU A 8 6.80 -1.26 1.88
C LEU A 8 7.99 -0.58 1.18
N LYS A 9 7.95 -0.48 -0.14
CA LYS A 9 9.03 0.11 -0.96
C LYS A 9 8.48 1.14 -1.94
N LYS A 10 9.11 2.32 -2.00
CA LYS A 10 8.66 3.46 -2.84
C LYS A 10 7.18 3.80 -2.63
N VAL A 11 6.76 3.93 -1.38
CA VAL A 11 5.37 4.25 -1.04
C VAL A 11 5.24 5.63 -0.40
N VAL A 12 4.09 6.23 -0.60
CA VAL A 12 3.60 7.40 0.14
C VAL A 12 2.37 6.95 0.90
N ILE A 13 2.41 7.06 2.23
CA ILE A 13 1.31 6.66 3.12
C ILE A 13 0.62 7.93 3.61
N ASP A 14 -0.69 8.01 3.42
CA ASP A 14 -1.48 9.12 3.93
C ASP A 14 -1.55 9.10 5.46
N SER A 15 -1.96 10.23 6.04
CA SER A 15 -2.14 10.37 7.48
C SER A 15 -3.20 9.40 8.00
N ARG A 16 -2.98 8.88 9.22
CA ARG A 16 -3.91 7.99 9.96
C ARG A 16 -4.19 6.63 9.29
N VAL A 17 -3.39 6.22 8.31
CA VAL A 17 -3.53 4.89 7.70
C VAL A 17 -3.02 3.79 8.63
N VAL A 18 -3.77 2.70 8.74
CA VAL A 18 -3.37 1.46 9.40
C VAL A 18 -2.97 0.42 8.35
N ILE A 19 -1.68 0.11 8.29
CA ILE A 19 -1.12 -0.92 7.42
C ILE A 19 -1.30 -2.28 8.11
N PRO A 20 -1.98 -3.25 7.47
CA PRO A 20 -2.23 -4.57 8.04
C PRO A 20 -0.97 -5.45 8.06
N ASP A 21 -1.01 -6.52 8.85
CA ASP A 21 0.10 -7.46 8.99
C ASP A 21 0.40 -8.15 7.66
N GLY A 22 1.68 -8.29 7.33
CA GLY A 22 2.11 -8.96 6.10
C GLY A 22 1.77 -8.21 4.81
N LEU A 23 1.35 -6.92 4.87
CA LEU A 23 1.11 -6.15 3.65
C LEU A 23 2.43 -5.91 2.91
N VAL A 24 2.49 -6.35 1.66
CA VAL A 24 3.62 -6.13 0.76
C VAL A 24 3.22 -5.16 -0.35
N VAL A 25 3.95 -4.05 -0.49
CA VAL A 25 3.77 -3.03 -1.53
C VAL A 25 5.13 -2.60 -2.07
N GLY A 26 5.27 -2.52 -3.40
CA GLY A 26 6.48 -2.11 -4.09
C GLY A 26 7.36 -3.28 -4.57
N GLU A 27 6.85 -4.51 -4.49
CA GLU A 27 7.48 -5.73 -5.03
C GLU A 27 6.90 -6.10 -6.40
N ASP A 28 5.57 -5.99 -6.58
CA ASP A 28 4.87 -6.32 -7.83
C ASP A 28 4.19 -5.08 -8.41
N PRO A 29 4.77 -4.46 -9.45
CA PRO A 29 4.24 -3.27 -10.10
C PRO A 29 2.80 -3.40 -10.62
N GLU A 30 2.40 -4.58 -11.09
CA GLU A 30 1.08 -4.81 -11.66
C GLU A 30 0.03 -4.99 -10.57
N LEU A 31 0.36 -5.73 -9.53
CA LEU A 31 -0.51 -5.93 -8.38
C LEU A 31 -0.69 -4.64 -7.59
N ASP A 32 0.38 -3.88 -7.40
CA ASP A 32 0.36 -2.59 -6.73
C ASP A 32 -0.49 -1.57 -7.49
N ALA A 33 -0.42 -1.56 -8.82
CA ALA A 33 -1.23 -0.68 -9.66
C ALA A 33 -2.74 -1.04 -9.62
N LYS A 34 -3.08 -2.30 -9.36
CA LYS A 34 -4.48 -2.75 -9.18
C LYS A 34 -5.05 -2.36 -7.82
N ARG A 35 -4.21 -2.40 -6.77
CA ARG A 35 -4.64 -2.18 -5.38
C ARG A 35 -4.55 -0.71 -4.95
N PHE A 36 -3.58 0.03 -5.48
CA PHE A 36 -3.23 1.38 -5.04
C PHE A 36 -3.03 2.33 -6.22
N ARG A 37 -2.96 3.63 -5.91
CA ARG A 37 -2.63 4.65 -6.92
C ARG A 37 -1.12 4.66 -7.15
N ARG A 38 -0.67 4.08 -8.25
CA ARG A 38 0.75 4.07 -8.65
C ARG A 38 1.06 5.14 -9.69
N THR A 39 2.18 5.84 -9.55
CA THR A 39 2.70 6.78 -10.56
C THR A 39 3.56 6.06 -11.60
N SER A 40 3.82 6.71 -12.74
CA SER A 40 4.72 6.19 -13.78
C SER A 40 6.17 5.98 -13.28
N SER A 41 6.61 6.77 -12.29
CA SER A 41 7.91 6.59 -11.60
C SER A 41 7.94 5.43 -10.61
N GLY A 42 6.80 4.74 -10.42
CA GLY A 42 6.66 3.57 -9.55
C GLY A 42 6.46 3.91 -8.07
N ILE A 43 5.91 5.09 -7.76
CA ILE A 43 5.55 5.47 -6.39
C ILE A 43 4.09 5.10 -6.13
N CYS A 44 3.81 4.39 -5.04
CA CYS A 44 2.45 3.99 -4.66
C CYS A 44 1.89 4.87 -3.55
N LEU A 45 0.77 5.53 -3.79
CA LEU A 45 -0.01 6.23 -2.77
C LEU A 45 -0.98 5.25 -2.10
N ILE A 46 -0.87 5.14 -0.77
CA ILE A 46 -1.71 4.29 0.08
C ILE A 46 -2.57 5.19 0.97
N THR A 47 -3.89 4.98 0.94
CA THR A 47 -4.88 5.69 1.77
C THR A 47 -5.74 4.69 2.55
N GLN A 48 -6.39 5.12 3.63
CA GLN A 48 -7.22 4.24 4.44
C GLN A 48 -8.36 3.60 3.63
N PRO A 49 -9.10 4.34 2.78
CA PRO A 49 -10.13 3.72 1.92
C PRO A 49 -9.60 2.67 0.94
N MET A 50 -8.32 2.75 0.54
CA MET A 50 -7.71 1.71 -0.30
C MET A 50 -7.45 0.43 0.50
N ILE A 51 -6.99 0.56 1.74
CA ILE A 51 -6.79 -0.57 2.65
C ILE A 51 -8.14 -1.23 3.01
N ASP A 52 -9.16 -0.42 3.28
CA ASP A 52 -10.49 -0.92 3.64
C ASP A 52 -11.12 -1.78 2.51
N ARG A 53 -10.75 -1.50 1.25
CA ARG A 53 -11.18 -2.29 0.08
C ARG A 53 -10.46 -3.63 -0.06
N LEU A 54 -9.30 -3.80 0.56
CA LEU A 54 -8.56 -5.08 0.59
C LEU A 54 -9.09 -6.02 1.66
N SER A 55 -9.74 -5.49 2.71
CA SER A 55 -10.26 -6.25 3.84
C SER A 55 -11.69 -6.79 3.63
N LYS A 56 -12.18 -6.83 2.38
CA LYS A 56 -13.47 -7.42 1.97
C LYS A 56 -13.23 -8.59 1.04
#